data_AF-A0A7J2STQ1-F1
#
_entry.id   AF-A0A7J2STQ1-F1
#
_cell.length_a   1.000
_cell.length_b   1.000
_cell.length_c   1.000
_cell.angle_alpha   90.00
_cell.angle_beta   90.00
_cell.angle_gamma   90.00
#
_symmetry.space_group_name_H-M   'P 1'
#
loop_
_entity.id
_entity.type
_entity.pdbx_description
1 polymer ?
#
loop_
_entity_poly.entity_id
_entity_poly.type
_entity_poly.pdbx_seq_one_letter_code
_entity_poly.pdbx_strand_id
1 'polypeptide(L)'
;MPELTVEAIENYLGKPVNDPYGRRVGYIVSFYSDPDGNVTALEISLGDFEFKEISIDRFSFDEGDIILVPEWEYEAKKIENRLERLRKRAAALEDLYAKKEVPRHSYELFKKKVDEALMKAREEAKKVKEMLRKRQYELEDIIVELEKAMTSLKISYMAGEIPDKAYKAAADQIRKHLEHAQLEKESVRKHLERIDALESKPVDIGVSVTEQEAPEETQALPVVVLEG
;
A
#
# COMPACT_ATOMS: atom_id res chain seq x y z
N MET A 1 9.23 9.37 5.30
CA MET A 1 8.65 10.33 6.26
C MET A 1 9.81 10.94 7.04
N PRO A 2 9.71 12.19 7.52
CA PRO A 2 10.70 12.69 8.47
C PRO A 2 10.77 11.74 9.67
N GLU A 3 11.98 11.49 10.16
CA GLU A 3 12.22 10.63 11.33
C GLU A 3 11.56 11.27 12.56
N LEU A 4 10.75 10.48 13.28
CA LEU A 4 10.12 10.95 14.52
C LEU A 4 11.17 10.91 15.63
N THR A 5 11.40 12.04 16.29
CA THR A 5 12.41 12.16 17.36
C THR A 5 11.77 12.04 18.74
N VAL A 6 12.61 11.81 19.76
CA VAL A 6 12.19 11.79 21.18
C VAL A 6 11.55 13.12 21.62
N GLU A 7 11.98 14.25 21.09
CA GLU A 7 11.37 15.55 21.40
C GLU A 7 9.97 15.68 20.78
N ALA A 8 9.76 15.12 19.58
CA ALA A 8 8.46 15.18 18.92
C ALA A 8 7.45 14.18 19.51
N ILE A 9 7.90 13.01 19.98
CA ILE A 9 7.00 11.94 20.45
C ILE A 9 6.24 12.31 21.73
N GLU A 10 6.76 13.23 22.55
CA GLU A 10 6.09 13.68 23.78
C GLU A 10 4.65 14.17 23.51
N ASN A 11 4.44 14.77 22.35
CA ASN A 11 3.15 15.31 21.93
C ASN A 11 2.14 14.23 21.54
N TYR A 12 2.54 12.96 21.46
CA TYR A 12 1.70 11.85 21.03
C TYR A 12 1.45 10.82 22.13
N LEU A 13 2.19 10.87 23.25
CA LEU A 13 1.98 9.95 24.36
C LEU A 13 0.60 10.13 25.00
N GLY A 14 -0.07 9.01 25.29
CA GLY A 14 -1.43 8.97 25.81
C GLY A 14 -2.51 9.30 24.78
N LYS A 15 -2.16 9.70 23.54
CA LYS A 15 -3.15 10.00 22.50
C LYS A 15 -3.78 8.73 21.92
N PRO A 16 -5.05 8.81 21.48
CA PRO A 16 -5.70 7.70 20.83
C PRO A 16 -5.04 7.39 19.49
N VAL A 17 -4.99 6.11 19.17
CA VAL A 17 -4.54 5.58 17.89
C VAL A 17 -5.75 5.00 17.17
N ASN A 18 -5.96 5.44 15.94
CA ASN A 18 -7.00 4.93 15.06
C ASN A 18 -6.37 4.08 13.94
N ASP A 19 -7.18 3.26 13.29
CA ASP A 19 -6.78 2.62 12.03
C ASP A 19 -7.25 3.44 10.81
N PRO A 20 -6.81 3.09 9.59
CA PRO A 20 -7.22 3.79 8.37
C PRO A 20 -8.73 3.73 8.06
N TYR A 21 -9.51 2.95 8.83
CA TYR A 21 -10.94 2.75 8.63
C TYR A 21 -11.78 3.47 9.69
N GLY A 22 -11.15 4.29 10.55
CA GLY A 22 -11.84 5.12 11.53
C GLY A 22 -12.11 4.43 12.87
N ARG A 23 -11.58 3.22 13.10
CA ARG A 23 -11.72 2.53 14.38
C ARG A 23 -10.64 2.97 15.35
N ARG A 24 -10.99 3.30 16.59
CA ARG A 24 -10.01 3.45 17.66
C ARG A 24 -9.45 2.09 18.01
N VAL A 25 -8.14 1.94 17.82
CA VAL A 25 -7.38 0.72 18.09
C VAL A 25 -6.88 0.71 19.53
N GLY A 26 -6.47 1.87 20.04
CA GLY A 26 -5.74 1.92 21.29
C GLY A 26 -5.26 3.32 21.69
N TYR A 27 -4.23 3.34 22.51
CA TYR A 27 -3.51 4.54 22.94
C TYR A 27 -2.01 4.29 22.92
N ILE A 28 -1.21 5.33 22.65
CA ILE A 28 0.25 5.24 22.81
C ILE A 28 0.58 5.26 24.29
N VAL A 29 1.28 4.23 24.77
CA VAL A 29 1.65 4.07 26.18
C VAL A 29 3.13 4.38 26.40
N SER A 30 3.98 3.98 25.47
CA SER A 30 5.43 4.21 25.52
C SER A 30 6.03 4.28 24.11
N PHE A 31 7.31 4.60 24.03
CA PHE A 31 8.11 4.56 22.81
C PHE A 31 9.49 3.96 23.08
N TYR A 32 10.14 3.50 22.03
CA TYR A 32 11.52 3.04 22.03
C TYR A 32 12.32 3.86 21.02
N SER A 33 13.57 4.17 21.34
CA SER A 33 14.44 4.97 20.47
C SER A 33 15.83 4.36 20.34
N ASP A 34 16.52 4.71 19.27
CA ASP A 34 17.94 4.46 19.11
C ASP A 34 18.79 5.43 19.97
N PRO A 35 20.11 5.22 20.08
CA PRO A 35 21.01 6.14 20.82
C PRO A 35 21.10 7.54 20.23
N ASP A 36 20.71 7.72 18.96
CA ASP A 36 20.73 9.01 18.27
C ASP A 36 19.43 9.83 18.54
N GLY A 37 18.46 9.24 19.25
CA GLY A 37 17.21 9.89 19.62
C GLY A 37 16.11 9.77 18.58
N ASN A 38 16.24 8.85 17.61
CA ASN A 38 15.17 8.54 16.67
C ASN A 38 14.27 7.45 17.25
N VAL A 39 12.96 7.69 17.21
CA VAL A 39 11.96 6.71 17.64
C VAL A 39 11.90 5.57 16.63
N THR A 40 12.08 4.35 17.11
CA THR A 40 12.08 3.13 16.31
C THR A 40 10.77 2.35 16.43
N ALA A 41 10.11 2.42 17.58
CA ALA A 41 8.86 1.73 17.84
C ALA A 41 8.00 2.45 18.88
N LEU A 42 6.70 2.15 18.86
CA LEU A 42 5.71 2.61 19.82
C LEU A 42 5.06 1.42 20.52
N GLU A 43 4.89 1.52 21.84
CA GLU A 43 4.11 0.57 22.63
C GLU A 43 2.65 1.05 22.68
N ILE A 44 1.72 0.26 22.13
CA ILE A 44 0.30 0.59 22.06
C ILE A 44 -0.51 -0.34 22.96
N SER A 45 -1.44 0.21 23.73
CA SER A 45 -2.50 -0.58 24.38
C SER A 45 -3.59 -0.92 23.36
N LEU A 46 -3.69 -2.19 22.96
CA LEU A 46 -4.73 -2.71 22.09
C LEU A 46 -5.94 -3.12 22.95
N GLY A 47 -6.94 -2.25 23.03
CA GLY A 47 -8.01 -2.39 24.03
C GLY A 47 -7.47 -2.31 25.46
N ASP A 48 -8.10 -3.05 26.38
CA ASP A 48 -7.82 -2.93 27.81
C ASP A 48 -6.77 -3.91 28.35
N PHE A 49 -6.42 -4.95 27.60
CA PHE A 49 -5.64 -6.09 28.12
C PHE A 49 -4.41 -6.47 27.29
N GLU A 50 -4.26 -5.92 26.09
CA GLU A 50 -3.17 -6.28 25.19
C GLU A 50 -2.25 -5.08 24.97
N PHE A 51 -0.94 -5.30 25.02
CA PHE A 51 0.09 -4.30 24.74
C PHE A 51 1.00 -4.86 23.66
N LYS A 52 1.32 -4.05 22.66
CA LYS A 52 2.25 -4.43 21.59
C LYS A 52 3.21 -3.30 21.26
N GLU A 53 4.48 -3.67 21.19
CA GLU A 53 5.50 -2.91 20.49
C GLU A 53 5.28 -3.02 18.97
N ILE A 54 5.16 -1.88 18.30
CA ILE A 54 4.95 -1.79 16.86
C ILE A 54 5.97 -0.81 16.27
N SER A 55 6.65 -1.22 15.20
CA SER A 55 7.60 -0.37 14.46
C SER A 55 6.94 0.96 14.04
N ILE A 56 7.71 2.04 14.15
CA ILE A 56 7.29 3.38 13.75
C ILE A 56 6.87 3.46 12.27
N ASP A 57 7.38 2.56 11.42
CA ASP A 57 7.06 2.48 10.00
C ASP A 57 5.58 2.20 9.71
N ARG A 58 4.86 1.65 10.68
CA ARG A 58 3.42 1.37 10.57
C ARG A 58 2.53 2.52 11.02
N PHE A 59 3.11 3.63 11.50
CA PHE A 59 2.36 4.78 11.94
C PHE A 59 2.41 5.91 10.91
N SER A 60 1.29 6.61 10.79
CA SER A 60 1.19 7.88 10.09
C SER A 60 0.63 8.91 11.05
N PHE A 61 1.18 10.12 11.02
CA PHE A 61 0.73 11.25 11.82
C PHE A 61 0.12 12.26 10.85
N ASP A 62 -1.20 12.39 10.85
CA ASP A 62 -1.93 13.24 9.90
C ASP A 62 -2.84 14.20 10.65
N GLU A 63 -2.68 15.50 10.46
CA GLU A 63 -3.48 16.59 11.06
C GLU A 63 -3.76 16.46 12.58
N GLY A 64 -2.89 15.77 13.32
CA GLY A 64 -3.02 15.54 14.77
C GLY A 64 -3.58 14.17 15.15
N ASP A 65 -4.09 13.40 14.19
CA ASP A 65 -4.49 12.01 14.34
C ASP A 65 -3.31 11.05 14.14
N ILE A 66 -3.35 9.96 14.90
CA ILE A 66 -2.34 8.90 14.86
C ILE A 66 -2.98 7.68 14.22
N ILE A 67 -2.53 7.35 13.03
CA ILE A 67 -3.05 6.23 12.25
C ILE A 67 -2.05 5.07 12.31
N LEU A 68 -2.49 3.95 12.88
CA LEU A 68 -1.77 2.68 12.84
C LEU A 68 -2.24 1.86 11.64
N VAL A 69 -1.38 1.70 10.66
CA VAL A 69 -1.60 0.84 9.50
C VAL A 69 -1.59 -0.63 9.96
N PRO A 70 -2.65 -1.42 9.68
CA PRO A 70 -2.69 -2.85 9.98
C PRO A 70 -1.53 -3.60 9.33
N GLU A 71 -1.11 -4.70 9.96
CA GLU A 71 0.06 -5.47 9.52
C GLU A 71 -0.08 -5.96 8.08
N TRP A 72 -1.25 -6.47 7.74
CA TRP A 72 -1.54 -6.95 6.39
C TRP A 72 -1.42 -5.84 5.33
N GLU A 73 -1.83 -4.61 5.67
CA GLU A 73 -1.80 -3.48 4.74
C GLU A 73 -0.38 -2.94 4.59
N TYR A 74 0.38 -2.93 5.69
CA TYR A 74 1.79 -2.58 5.67
C TYR A 74 2.59 -3.55 4.79
N GLU A 75 2.42 -4.85 4.99
CA GLU A 75 3.11 -5.87 4.18
C GLU A 75 2.65 -5.85 2.71
N ALA A 76 1.37 -5.58 2.45
CA ALA A 76 0.85 -5.35 1.09
C ALA A 76 1.56 -4.16 0.40
N LYS A 77 1.57 -2.98 1.03
CA LYS A 77 2.25 -1.80 0.49
C LYS A 77 3.75 -2.05 0.27
N LYS A 78 4.40 -2.74 1.20
CA LYS A 78 5.83 -3.08 1.12
C LYS A 78 6.12 -3.98 -0.09
N ILE A 79 5.33 -5.03 -0.31
CA ILE A 79 5.53 -5.93 -1.45
C ILE A 79 5.17 -5.28 -2.79
N GLU A 80 4.09 -4.49 -2.83
CA GLU A 80 3.70 -3.72 -4.00
C GLU A 80 4.82 -2.78 -4.45
N ASN A 81 5.36 -1.99 -3.52
CA ASN A 81 6.46 -1.07 -3.79
C ASN A 81 7.72 -1.81 -4.25
N ARG A 82 8.01 -2.97 -3.67
CA ARG A 82 9.15 -3.80 -4.08
C ARG A 82 8.99 -4.33 -5.50
N LEU A 83 7.82 -4.91 -5.83
CA LEU A 83 7.51 -5.40 -7.18
C LEU A 83 7.59 -4.25 -8.20
N GLU A 84 7.00 -3.10 -7.90
CA GLU A 84 7.01 -1.94 -8.79
C GLU A 84 8.44 -1.45 -9.08
N ARG A 85 9.29 -1.30 -8.05
CA ARG A 85 10.69 -0.91 -8.22
C ARG A 85 11.46 -1.91 -9.08
N LEU A 86 11.27 -3.21 -8.85
CA LEU A 86 11.97 -4.26 -9.61
C LEU A 86 11.55 -4.26 -11.08
N ARG A 87 10.25 -4.06 -11.37
CA ARG A 87 9.76 -3.96 -12.75
C ARG A 87 10.29 -2.73 -13.48
N LYS A 88 10.34 -1.57 -12.81
CA LYS A 88 10.94 -0.35 -13.36
C LYS A 88 12.42 -0.56 -13.69
N ARG A 89 13.17 -1.26 -12.82
CA ARG A 89 14.58 -1.62 -13.09
C ARG A 89 14.71 -2.60 -14.24
N ALA A 90 13.81 -3.58 -14.37
CA ALA A 90 13.79 -4.48 -15.52
C ALA A 90 13.55 -3.69 -16.82
N ALA A 91 12.55 -2.82 -16.86
CA ALA A 91 12.24 -1.98 -18.02
C ALA A 91 13.42 -1.10 -18.44
N ALA A 92 14.04 -0.41 -17.49
CA ALA A 92 15.20 0.44 -17.76
C ALA A 92 16.39 -0.37 -18.31
N LEU A 93 16.60 -1.59 -17.82
CA LEU A 93 17.67 -2.46 -18.32
C LEU A 93 17.41 -2.92 -19.76
N GLU A 94 16.17 -3.30 -20.08
CA GLU A 94 15.78 -3.66 -21.46
C GLU A 94 15.94 -2.47 -22.42
N ASP A 95 15.51 -1.27 -22.01
CA ASP A 95 15.61 -0.05 -22.81
C ASP A 95 17.08 0.32 -23.11
N LEU A 96 17.94 0.30 -22.08
CA LEU A 96 19.37 0.54 -22.25
C LEU A 96 20.04 -0.47 -23.19
N TYR A 97 19.63 -1.74 -23.13
CA TYR A 97 20.16 -2.76 -24.02
C TYR A 97 19.66 -2.59 -25.45
N ALA A 98 18.37 -2.26 -25.64
CA ALA A 98 17.78 -1.97 -26.94
C ALA A 98 18.46 -0.76 -27.63
N LYS A 99 18.81 0.28 -26.87
CA LYS A 99 19.56 1.46 -27.33
C LYS A 99 21.07 1.20 -27.51
N LYS A 100 21.54 -0.02 -27.23
CA LYS A 100 22.96 -0.42 -27.28
C LYS A 100 23.86 0.43 -26.36
N GLU A 101 23.29 1.02 -25.31
CA GLU A 101 24.01 1.84 -24.32
C GLU A 101 24.73 0.97 -23.27
N VAL A 102 24.41 -0.32 -23.20
CA VAL A 102 25.02 -1.27 -22.26
C VAL A 102 25.60 -2.49 -23.01
N PRO A 103 26.87 -2.87 -22.75
CA PRO A 103 27.45 -4.07 -23.32
C PRO A 103 26.70 -5.35 -22.90
N ARG A 104 26.62 -6.33 -23.81
CA ARG A 104 25.91 -7.61 -23.58
C ARG A 104 26.27 -8.31 -22.27
N HIS A 105 27.56 -8.40 -21.93
CA HIS A 105 27.99 -9.06 -20.69
C HIS A 105 27.48 -8.35 -19.43
N SER A 106 27.39 -7.01 -19.45
CA SER A 106 26.83 -6.23 -18.34
C SER A 106 25.32 -6.38 -18.28
N TYR A 107 24.65 -6.36 -19.44
CA TYR A 107 23.21 -6.63 -19.53
C TYR A 107 22.85 -7.99 -18.92
N GLU A 108 23.51 -9.08 -19.34
CA GLU A 108 23.25 -10.44 -18.85
C GLU A 108 23.45 -10.55 -17.32
N LEU A 109 24.49 -9.91 -16.78
CA LEU A 109 24.76 -9.87 -15.33
C LEU A 109 23.64 -9.17 -14.56
N PHE A 110 23.22 -7.97 -15.00
CA PHE A 110 22.17 -7.22 -14.31
C PHE A 110 20.80 -7.85 -14.51
N LYS A 111 20.54 -8.44 -15.68
CA LYS A 111 19.29 -9.13 -15.99
C LYS A 111 19.08 -10.29 -15.03
N LYS A 112 20.10 -11.14 -14.87
CA LYS A 112 20.08 -12.24 -13.89
C LYS A 112 19.76 -11.76 -12.47
N LYS A 113 20.40 -10.67 -12.01
CA LYS A 113 20.15 -10.12 -10.66
C LYS A 113 18.72 -9.61 -10.49
N VAL A 114 18.18 -8.91 -11.49
CA VAL A 114 16.80 -8.39 -11.45
C VAL A 114 15.79 -9.54 -11.49
N ASP A 115 16.01 -10.54 -12.33
CA ASP A 115 15.13 -11.70 -12.46
C ASP A 115 15.11 -12.55 -11.17
N GLU A 116 16.26 -12.79 -10.55
CA GLU A 116 16.35 -13.45 -9.23
C GLU A 116 15.61 -12.67 -8.14
N ALA A 117 15.75 -11.34 -8.12
CA ALA A 117 15.04 -10.49 -7.17
C ALA A 117 13.52 -10.46 -7.40
N LEU A 118 13.08 -10.47 -8.66
CA LEU A 118 11.67 -10.58 -9.05
C LEU A 118 11.08 -11.94 -8.63
N MET A 119 11.83 -13.03 -8.82
CA MET A 119 11.41 -14.36 -8.39
C MET A 119 11.18 -14.40 -6.87
N LYS A 120 12.12 -13.86 -6.08
CA LYS A 120 11.98 -13.76 -4.62
C LYS A 120 10.78 -12.89 -4.21
N ALA A 121 10.59 -11.75 -4.89
CA ALA A 121 9.46 -10.87 -4.61
C ALA A 121 8.11 -11.55 -4.91
N ARG A 122 8.01 -12.35 -5.98
CA ARG A 122 6.80 -13.14 -6.26
C ARG A 122 6.50 -14.18 -5.18
N GLU A 123 7.53 -14.81 -4.63
CA GLU A 123 7.35 -15.76 -3.53
C GLU A 123 6.87 -15.08 -2.24
N GLU A 124 7.40 -13.90 -1.92
CA GLU A 124 6.91 -13.06 -0.81
C GLU A 124 5.47 -12.58 -1.06
N ALA A 125 5.15 -12.21 -2.30
CA ALA A 125 3.81 -11.78 -2.69
C ALA A 125 2.76 -12.88 -2.48
N LYS A 126 3.10 -14.16 -2.68
CA LYS A 126 2.18 -15.27 -2.34
C LYS A 126 1.81 -15.27 -0.86
N LYS A 127 2.79 -15.13 0.03
CA LYS A 127 2.57 -15.09 1.49
C LYS A 127 1.69 -13.91 1.89
N VAL A 128 1.94 -12.74 1.29
CA VAL A 128 1.13 -11.53 1.53
C VAL A 128 -0.30 -11.75 1.01
N LYS A 129 -0.48 -12.37 -0.17
CA LYS A 129 -1.82 -12.70 -0.69
C LYS A 129 -2.58 -13.69 0.19
N GLU A 130 -1.90 -14.67 0.79
CA GLU A 130 -2.51 -15.57 1.77
C GLU A 130 -2.98 -14.81 3.02
N MET A 131 -2.15 -13.91 3.55
CA MET A 131 -2.50 -13.03 4.66
C MET A 131 -3.72 -12.15 4.34
N LEU A 132 -3.74 -11.53 3.15
CA LEU A 132 -4.85 -10.72 2.65
C LEU A 132 -6.14 -11.55 2.51
N ARG A 133 -6.07 -12.75 1.93
CA ARG A 133 -7.23 -13.64 1.79
C ARG A 133 -7.77 -14.08 3.15
N LYS A 134 -6.89 -14.44 4.09
CA LYS A 134 -7.30 -14.76 5.46
C LYS A 134 -8.06 -13.58 6.07
N ARG A 135 -7.53 -12.37 5.94
CA ARG A 135 -8.20 -11.17 6.44
C ARG A 135 -9.53 -10.91 5.75
N GLN A 136 -9.62 -11.14 4.44
CA GLN A 136 -10.86 -11.03 3.68
C GLN A 136 -11.96 -11.95 4.22
N TYR A 137 -11.62 -13.22 4.51
CA TYR A 137 -12.57 -14.18 5.10
C TYR A 137 -12.99 -13.77 6.51
N GLU A 138 -12.05 -13.34 7.36
CA GLU A 138 -12.38 -12.83 8.71
C GLU A 138 -13.38 -11.65 8.63
N LEU A 139 -13.20 -10.74 7.67
CA LEU A 139 -14.11 -9.61 7.49
C LEU A 139 -15.48 -10.03 6.96
N GLU A 140 -15.54 -11.05 6.10
CA GLU A 140 -16.80 -11.64 5.64
C GLU A 140 -17.58 -12.24 6.80
N ASP A 141 -16.91 -13.00 7.67
CA ASP A 141 -17.53 -13.57 8.86
C ASP A 141 -18.04 -12.48 9.82
N ILE A 142 -17.25 -11.43 10.05
CA ILE A 142 -17.65 -10.27 10.87
C ILE A 142 -18.89 -9.58 10.29
N ILE A 143 -18.92 -9.35 8.97
CA ILE A 143 -20.06 -8.70 8.30
C ILE A 143 -21.33 -9.55 8.47
N VAL A 144 -21.25 -10.85 8.23
CA VAL A 144 -22.38 -11.77 8.38
C VAL A 144 -22.91 -11.77 9.82
N GLU A 145 -22.03 -11.80 10.81
CA GLU A 145 -22.43 -11.77 12.22
C GLU A 145 -23.09 -10.44 12.60
N LEU A 146 -22.58 -9.30 12.12
CA LEU A 146 -23.19 -7.99 12.33
C LEU A 146 -24.57 -7.87 11.66
N GLU A 147 -24.75 -8.42 10.46
CA GLU A 147 -26.05 -8.47 9.77
C GLU A 147 -27.07 -9.32 10.54
N LYS A 148 -26.61 -10.45 11.09
CA LYS A 148 -27.43 -11.33 11.93
C LYS A 148 -27.83 -10.64 13.23
N ALA A 149 -26.90 -9.94 13.89
CA ALA A 149 -27.16 -9.13 15.07
C ALA A 149 -28.15 -7.99 14.78
N MET A 150 -28.00 -7.28 13.65
CA MET A 150 -28.93 -6.25 13.21
C MET A 150 -30.34 -6.82 12.99
N THR A 151 -30.44 -8.00 12.39
CA THR A 151 -31.73 -8.66 12.14
C THR A 151 -32.42 -9.06 13.44
N SER A 152 -31.68 -9.68 14.36
CA SER A 152 -32.18 -10.02 15.71
C SER A 152 -32.70 -8.77 16.44
N LEU A 153 -31.90 -7.69 16.44
CA LEU A 153 -32.24 -6.42 17.07
C LEU A 153 -33.52 -5.80 16.48
N LYS A 154 -33.70 -5.88 15.15
CA LYS A 154 -34.91 -5.40 14.47
C LYS A 154 -36.15 -6.21 14.85
N ILE A 155 -36.03 -7.54 14.98
CA ILE A 155 -37.13 -8.41 15.40
C ILE A 155 -37.61 -8.02 16.80
N SER A 156 -36.69 -7.91 17.77
CA SER A 156 -37.05 -7.49 19.14
C SER A 156 -37.70 -6.12 19.19
N TYR A 157 -37.23 -5.17 18.37
CA TYR A 157 -37.87 -3.85 18.29
C TYR A 157 -39.29 -3.94 17.71
N MET A 158 -39.48 -4.67 16.60
CA MET A 158 -40.79 -4.82 15.96
C MET A 158 -41.79 -5.60 16.83
N ALA A 159 -41.30 -6.53 17.64
CA ALA A 159 -42.09 -7.26 18.63
C ALA A 159 -42.46 -6.41 19.86
N GLY A 160 -41.91 -5.19 19.98
CA GLY A 160 -42.14 -4.30 21.12
C GLY A 160 -41.37 -4.71 22.39
N GLU A 161 -40.37 -5.59 22.28
CA GLU A 161 -39.56 -6.08 23.41
C GLU A 161 -38.57 -5.02 23.92
N ILE A 162 -38.15 -4.12 23.04
CA ILE A 162 -37.19 -3.06 23.35
C ILE A 162 -37.70 -1.68 22.93
N PRO A 163 -37.38 -0.61 23.70
CA PRO A 163 -37.80 0.74 23.37
C PRO A 163 -36.97 1.34 22.21
N ASP A 164 -37.56 2.29 21.49
CA ASP A 164 -36.95 2.99 20.34
C ASP A 164 -35.54 3.56 20.64
N LYS A 165 -35.36 4.14 21.82
CA LYS A 165 -34.06 4.68 22.25
C LYS A 165 -32.97 3.60 22.30
N ALA A 166 -33.29 2.41 22.83
CA ALA A 166 -32.34 1.30 22.94
C ALA A 166 -32.04 0.70 21.55
N TYR A 167 -33.08 0.54 20.73
CA TYR A 167 -32.94 0.09 19.35
C TYR A 167 -32.01 1.00 18.55
N LYS A 168 -32.25 2.32 18.54
CA LYS A 168 -31.44 3.28 17.78
C LYS A 168 -29.98 3.25 18.21
N ALA A 169 -29.72 3.30 19.52
CA ALA A 169 -28.35 3.26 20.04
C ALA A 169 -27.59 2.00 19.60
N ALA A 170 -28.19 0.82 19.73
CA ALA A 170 -27.56 -0.43 19.32
C ALA A 170 -27.42 -0.56 17.79
N ALA A 171 -28.45 -0.15 17.04
CA ALA A 171 -28.43 -0.19 15.58
C ALA A 171 -27.36 0.74 15.00
N ASP A 172 -27.15 1.92 15.59
CA ASP A 172 -26.11 2.86 15.17
C ASP A 172 -24.71 2.28 15.37
N GLN A 173 -24.47 1.56 16.47
CA GLN A 173 -23.19 0.87 16.70
C GLN A 173 -22.95 -0.21 15.63
N ILE A 174 -23.94 -1.07 15.39
CA ILE A 174 -23.81 -2.14 14.39
C ILE A 174 -23.55 -1.55 13.00
N ARG A 175 -24.27 -0.48 12.61
CA ARG A 175 -24.05 0.19 11.31
C ARG A 175 -22.62 0.73 11.16
N LYS A 176 -22.07 1.38 12.19
CA LYS A 176 -20.68 1.87 12.18
C LYS A 176 -19.68 0.72 12.00
N HIS A 177 -19.84 -0.38 12.75
CA HIS A 177 -18.96 -1.54 12.60
C HIS A 177 -19.06 -2.18 11.21
N LEU A 178 -20.26 -2.22 10.63
CA LEU A 178 -20.48 -2.72 9.27
C LEU A 178 -19.77 -1.84 8.23
N GLU A 179 -19.89 -0.51 8.36
CA GLU A 179 -19.21 0.46 7.49
C GLU A 179 -17.68 0.29 7.55
N HIS A 180 -17.09 0.24 8.76
CA HIS A 180 -15.65 0.02 8.91
C HIS A 180 -15.19 -1.30 8.30
N ALA A 181 -15.94 -2.39 8.52
CA ALA A 181 -15.60 -3.71 7.95
C ALA A 181 -15.69 -3.72 6.41
N GLN A 182 -16.65 -3.00 5.84
CA GLN A 182 -16.78 -2.85 4.38
C GLN A 182 -15.63 -2.05 3.77
N LEU A 183 -15.24 -0.92 4.40
CA LEU A 183 -14.09 -0.13 3.98
C LEU A 183 -12.78 -0.95 4.03
N GLU A 184 -12.59 -1.71 5.09
CA GLU A 184 -11.44 -2.60 5.24
C GLU A 184 -11.44 -3.70 4.17
N LYS A 185 -12.58 -4.36 3.95
CA LYS A 185 -12.71 -5.42 2.93
C LYS A 185 -12.39 -4.89 1.53
N GLU A 186 -12.85 -3.69 1.22
CA GLU A 186 -12.56 -3.03 -0.05
C GLU A 186 -11.06 -2.68 -0.20
N SER A 187 -10.40 -2.27 0.89
CA SER A 187 -8.96 -2.05 0.91
C SER A 187 -8.17 -3.34 0.66
N VAL A 188 -8.53 -4.44 1.35
CA VAL A 188 -7.93 -5.77 1.12
C VAL A 188 -8.07 -6.19 -0.35
N ARG A 189 -9.27 -6.03 -0.93
CA ARG A 189 -9.54 -6.34 -2.34
C ARG A 189 -8.64 -5.54 -3.28
N LYS A 190 -8.51 -4.22 -3.07
CA LYS A 190 -7.65 -3.35 -3.87
C LYS A 190 -6.18 -3.77 -3.83
N HIS A 191 -5.69 -4.18 -2.66
CA HIS A 191 -4.31 -4.65 -2.51
C HIS A 191 -4.09 -6.00 -3.21
N LEU A 192 -5.03 -6.94 -3.12
CA LEU A 192 -4.98 -8.19 -3.89
C LEU A 192 -4.90 -7.92 -5.40
N GLU A 193 -5.79 -7.08 -5.92
CA GLU A 193 -5.83 -6.70 -7.34
C GLU A 193 -4.55 -6.00 -7.80
N ARG A 194 -4.01 -5.11 -6.96
CA ARG A 194 -2.77 -4.41 -7.25
C ARG A 194 -1.58 -5.35 -7.30
N ILE A 195 -1.46 -6.29 -6.37
CA ILE A 195 -0.41 -7.32 -6.39
C ILE A 195 -0.54 -8.17 -7.65
N ASP A 196 -1.74 -8.65 -7.99
CA ASP A 196 -1.97 -9.46 -9.20
C ASP A 196 -1.63 -8.68 -10.49
N ALA A 197 -1.94 -7.38 -10.56
CA ALA A 197 -1.52 -6.51 -11.67
C ALA A 197 0.01 -6.30 -11.73
N LEU A 198 0.67 -6.26 -10.57
CA LEU A 198 2.12 -6.16 -10.47
C LEU A 198 2.83 -7.46 -10.85
N GLU A 199 2.16 -8.61 -10.75
CA GLU A 199 2.72 -9.89 -11.18
C GLU A 199 2.46 -10.20 -12.66
N SER A 200 1.31 -9.79 -13.20
CA SER A 200 0.81 -10.19 -14.52
C SER A 200 1.31 -9.35 -15.70
N LYS A 201 1.46 -8.01 -15.58
CA LYS A 201 1.89 -7.20 -16.73
C LYS A 201 3.27 -7.66 -17.28
N PRO A 202 3.44 -7.81 -18.61
CA PRO A 202 4.76 -7.80 -19.19
C PRO A 202 5.44 -6.46 -18.89
N VAL A 203 6.77 -6.44 -18.92
CA VAL A 203 7.53 -5.19 -18.81
C VAL A 203 7.23 -4.40 -20.08
N ASP A 204 6.33 -3.42 -20.00
CA ASP A 204 6.01 -2.55 -21.14
C ASP A 204 7.27 -1.75 -21.49
N ILE A 205 7.97 -2.19 -22.54
CA ILE A 205 9.00 -1.43 -23.21
C ILE A 205 8.26 -0.35 -23.99
N GLY A 206 8.15 0.84 -23.41
CA GLY A 206 7.62 2.00 -24.09
C GLY A 206 8.54 2.37 -25.25
N VAL A 207 8.29 1.79 -26.42
CA VAL A 207 8.93 2.21 -27.67
C VAL A 207 8.33 3.55 -28.05
N SER A 208 8.94 4.65 -27.60
CA SER A 208 8.83 5.93 -28.29
C SER A 208 9.70 5.82 -29.54
N VAL A 209 9.10 5.38 -30.65
CA VAL A 209 9.66 5.65 -31.96
C VAL A 209 9.42 7.13 -32.22
N THR A 210 10.39 7.98 -31.88
CA THR A 210 10.54 9.25 -32.56
C THR A 210 10.95 8.93 -34.00
N GLU A 211 10.02 9.11 -34.93
CA GLU A 211 10.29 9.27 -36.35
C GLU A 211 11.43 10.30 -36.50
N GLN A 212 12.60 9.82 -36.92
CA GLN A 212 13.70 10.67 -37.36
C GLN A 212 13.38 11.11 -38.79
N GLU A 213 13.00 12.37 -38.96
CA GLU A 213 13.10 13.07 -40.24
C GLU A 213 14.57 13.03 -40.71
N ALA A 214 14.76 12.58 -41.96
CA ALA A 214 16.06 12.54 -42.61
C ALA A 214 16.57 13.96 -42.90
N PRO A 215 17.90 14.21 -42.88
CA PRO A 215 18.45 15.51 -43.23
C PRO A 215 18.46 15.70 -44.75
N GLU A 216 17.85 16.78 -45.23
CA GLU A 216 18.07 17.31 -46.60
C GLU A 216 19.47 17.94 -46.68
N GLU A 217 20.36 17.30 -47.45
CA GLU A 217 21.65 17.87 -47.82
C GLU A 217 21.46 19.04 -48.79
N THR A 218 22.00 20.20 -48.41
CA THR A 218 21.99 21.42 -49.22
C THR A 218 23.30 21.56 -50.02
N GLN A 219 23.12 21.83 -51.32
CA GLN A 219 23.97 22.64 -52.22
C GLN A 219 25.27 22.09 -52.82
N ALA A 220 25.27 22.09 -54.17
CA ALA A 220 26.38 22.59 -54.97
C ALA A 220 25.85 23.39 -56.18
N LEU A 221 26.17 24.68 -56.25
CA LEU A 221 26.33 25.49 -57.46
C LEU A 221 27.84 25.76 -57.62
N PRO A 222 28.38 26.25 -58.76
CA PRO A 222 27.73 26.85 -59.93
C PRO A 222 28.29 26.32 -61.28
N VAL A 223 27.86 26.87 -62.43
CA VAL A 223 28.74 27.53 -63.41
C VAL A 223 27.86 28.26 -64.45
N VAL A 224 28.20 29.53 -64.65
CA VAL A 224 27.69 30.47 -65.64
C VAL A 224 28.36 30.19 -66.99
N VAL A 225 27.59 30.15 -68.08
CA VAL A 225 28.09 30.54 -69.41
C VAL A 225 27.02 31.35 -70.13
N LEU A 226 27.31 32.64 -70.33
CA LEU A 226 26.66 33.55 -71.27
C LEU A 226 27.41 33.45 -72.60
N GLU A 227 26.68 33.39 -73.72
CA GLU A 227 26.96 33.93 -75.05
C GLU A 227 25.90 33.33 -76.01
N GLY A 228 25.20 34.05 -76.87
CA GLY A 228 25.13 35.45 -77.26
C GLY A 228 23.95 35.63 -78.21
#